data_AF-A0A9R0Q4J8-F1
#
_entry.id   AF-A0A9R0Q4J8-F1
#
_cell.length_a   1.000
_cell.length_b   1.000
_cell.length_c   1.000
_cell.angle_alpha   90.00
_cell.angle_beta   90.00
_cell.angle_gamma   90.00
#
_symmetry.space_group_name_H-M   'P 1'
#
loop_
_entity.id
_entity.type
_entity.pdbx_description
1 polymer ?
#
loop_
_entity_poly.entity_id
_entity_poly.type
_entity_poly.pdbx_seq_one_letter_code
_entity_poly.pdbx_strand_id
1 'polypeptide(L)'
;MMEMYKGAEFGELSPHPFAMADRAYRLMMNYGTSQAILVSGESGAGKTESTKMLMQYLAFMGGKVESDGRSVQQQVLESNPVLEAFGNAKTVRNNNSSRFGKFVELQFDQNGKISGAAIRTYLLERSRVCQISDPERNYHCFYMLCAAPPEDRERYKLGDASLFHYLNQSNCIKLDGMDDSSEYIATRRAMDIVGISSDEQDAIFRVVAAILHLGNVEFSEGSEADSSVPKDDKSQFHLRTAAELFMCDEKSLEESLCKRVMVTRGESIVRNLDSRAAALSRDALARMVYSRLFDWLVNKINTTIGQDPTSKLLIGVLDIYGFESFKTNSFEQFCINLTNEKLQQHFNQHVFKMEQEEYTKEEIDWSYIQFVDNQEILDLIEKKPGGIIALLDETCMLRNSNHETFAEKLYQKFKDNPHFSRPKFSRSDFTIHHYAGNVTYQTDLFLDKNIDYAVNEHQDLLHASTSPFVSSLFPPSEESTKSNKSTKFTSIGSSFKQQLQGLLETLSSTEPHYMRCIKPNNVLKPAIFENSNVLQQLRCGGVLEAIRISCLGYPTRRTFEEFVDRFSVLRPEVLGLCYDEVTATNMVLEKVNLTGYQVTTKY
;
A
#
# COMPACT_ATOMS: atom_id res chain seq x y z
N MET A 1 -7.73 22.24 -21.63
CA MET A 1 -8.00 22.08 -20.18
C MET A 1 -6.75 22.28 -19.35
N MET A 2 -5.64 21.53 -19.56
CA MET A 2 -4.39 21.75 -18.80
C MET A 2 -3.89 23.21 -18.87
N GLU A 3 -3.85 23.81 -20.05
CA GLU A 3 -3.51 25.24 -20.22
C GLU A 3 -4.40 26.21 -19.43
N MET A 4 -5.66 25.85 -19.14
CA MET A 4 -6.55 26.72 -18.36
C MET A 4 -6.15 26.77 -16.90
N TYR A 5 -5.67 25.65 -16.35
CA TYR A 5 -5.27 25.56 -14.94
C TYR A 5 -3.85 26.07 -14.69
N LYS A 6 -3.06 26.29 -15.75
CA LYS A 6 -1.68 26.74 -15.66
C LYS A 6 -1.59 28.13 -15.02
N GLY A 7 -1.07 28.18 -13.80
CA GLY A 7 -0.90 29.43 -13.06
C GLY A 7 -2.19 30.05 -12.52
N ALA A 8 -3.34 29.38 -12.68
CA ALA A 8 -4.59 29.83 -12.07
C ALA A 8 -4.53 29.66 -10.55
N GLU A 9 -5.14 30.59 -9.81
CA GLU A 9 -5.15 30.47 -8.35
C GLU A 9 -6.09 29.36 -7.88
N PHE A 10 -5.71 28.71 -6.77
CA PHE A 10 -6.47 27.57 -6.27
C PHE A 10 -7.84 28.03 -5.77
N GLY A 11 -8.92 27.63 -6.46
CA GLY A 11 -10.29 28.04 -6.18
C GLY A 11 -10.86 29.07 -7.17
N GLU A 12 -10.03 29.65 -8.03
CA GLU A 12 -10.47 30.56 -9.10
C GLU A 12 -11.27 29.81 -10.18
N LEU A 13 -10.79 28.62 -10.55
CA LEU A 13 -11.45 27.71 -11.49
C LEU A 13 -12.19 26.59 -10.77
N SER A 14 -13.07 25.89 -11.51
CA SER A 14 -13.79 24.73 -10.97
C SER A 14 -12.83 23.66 -10.41
N PRO A 15 -13.19 22.95 -9.33
CA PRO A 15 -12.33 21.93 -8.72
C PRO A 15 -11.90 20.85 -9.72
N HIS A 16 -10.60 20.58 -9.79
CA HIS A 16 -10.03 19.59 -10.70
C HIS A 16 -8.66 19.08 -10.21
N PRO A 17 -8.26 17.82 -10.47
CA PRO A 17 -6.93 17.31 -10.14
C PRO A 17 -5.77 18.20 -10.63
N PHE A 18 -5.94 18.83 -11.78
CA PHE A 18 -4.96 19.75 -12.36
C PHE A 18 -4.71 20.99 -11.48
N ALA A 19 -5.73 21.52 -10.79
CA ALA A 19 -5.54 22.65 -9.88
C ALA A 19 -4.62 22.28 -8.71
N MET A 20 -4.76 21.06 -8.20
CA MET A 20 -3.89 20.55 -7.12
C MET A 20 -2.46 20.30 -7.61
N ALA A 21 -2.31 19.71 -8.80
CA ALA A 21 -1.00 19.51 -9.42
C ALA A 21 -0.29 20.85 -9.72
N ASP A 22 -1.01 21.85 -10.23
CA ASP A 22 -0.49 23.21 -10.46
C ASP A 22 -0.03 23.86 -9.17
N ARG A 23 -0.88 23.83 -8.14
CA ARG A 23 -0.56 24.36 -6.82
C ARG A 23 0.70 23.70 -6.26
N ALA A 24 0.78 22.37 -6.26
CA ALA A 24 1.97 21.66 -5.79
C ALA A 24 3.21 22.09 -6.60
N TYR A 25 3.13 22.11 -7.92
CA TYR A 25 4.24 22.55 -8.78
C TYR A 25 4.68 23.99 -8.48
N ARG A 26 3.76 24.94 -8.34
CA ARG A 26 4.08 26.34 -8.01
C ARG A 26 4.70 26.47 -6.62
N LEU A 27 4.18 25.77 -5.62
CA LEU A 27 4.75 25.78 -4.27
C LEU A 27 6.18 25.24 -4.24
N MET A 28 6.43 24.15 -4.98
CA MET A 28 7.78 23.60 -5.14
C MET A 28 8.73 24.63 -5.76
N MET A 29 8.30 25.30 -6.84
CA MET A 29 9.14 26.27 -7.55
C MET A 29 9.37 27.57 -6.74
N ASN A 30 8.36 28.03 -6.01
CA ASN A 30 8.43 29.30 -5.29
C ASN A 30 9.16 29.18 -3.94
N TYR A 31 8.99 28.05 -3.25
CA TYR A 31 9.52 27.84 -1.89
C TYR A 31 10.66 26.82 -1.83
N GLY A 32 11.01 26.17 -2.94
CA GLY A 32 12.08 25.17 -2.99
C GLY A 32 11.83 23.94 -2.10
N THR A 33 10.56 23.70 -1.74
CA THR A 33 10.16 22.61 -0.84
C THR A 33 9.48 21.50 -1.63
N SER A 34 9.90 20.26 -1.44
CA SER A 34 9.29 19.09 -2.09
C SER A 34 7.83 18.89 -1.67
N GLN A 35 7.03 18.31 -2.54
CA GLN A 35 5.58 18.17 -2.36
C GLN A 35 5.17 16.70 -2.41
N ALA A 36 4.05 16.36 -1.78
CA ALA A 36 3.43 15.05 -1.93
C ALA A 36 1.93 15.17 -2.13
N ILE A 37 1.37 14.48 -3.13
CA ILE A 37 -0.07 14.39 -3.36
C ILE A 37 -0.53 12.99 -2.96
N LEU A 38 -1.30 12.89 -1.89
CA LEU A 38 -1.81 11.65 -1.35
C LEU A 38 -3.20 11.38 -1.92
N VAL A 39 -3.29 10.40 -2.82
CA VAL A 39 -4.52 9.95 -3.45
C VAL A 39 -5.01 8.71 -2.71
N SER A 40 -6.11 8.86 -1.96
CA SER A 40 -6.69 7.75 -1.20
C SER A 40 -8.17 7.57 -1.50
N GLY A 41 -8.70 6.41 -1.15
CA GLY A 41 -10.08 6.02 -1.41
C GLY A 41 -10.23 4.51 -1.45
N GLU A 42 -11.47 4.04 -1.36
CA GLU A 42 -11.75 2.60 -1.46
C GLU A 42 -11.32 2.02 -2.82
N SER A 43 -11.25 0.70 -2.89
CA SER A 43 -10.91 0.02 -4.12
C SER A 43 -11.96 0.30 -5.22
N GLY A 44 -11.50 0.67 -6.41
CA GLY A 44 -12.37 1.10 -7.51
C GLY A 44 -12.92 2.53 -7.40
N ALA A 45 -12.46 3.36 -6.45
CA ALA A 45 -12.90 4.76 -6.32
C ALA A 45 -12.30 5.72 -7.36
N GLY A 46 -11.38 5.26 -8.21
CA GLY A 46 -10.74 6.09 -9.24
C GLY A 46 -9.34 6.62 -8.89
N LYS A 47 -8.68 6.12 -7.83
CA LYS A 47 -7.34 6.55 -7.41
C LYS A 47 -6.32 6.55 -8.55
N THR A 48 -6.20 5.43 -9.25
CA THR A 48 -5.23 5.24 -10.33
C THR A 48 -5.49 6.19 -11.50
N GLU A 49 -6.76 6.45 -11.84
CA GLU A 49 -7.12 7.43 -12.89
C GLU A 49 -6.80 8.87 -12.47
N SER A 50 -7.09 9.24 -11.22
CA SER A 50 -6.68 10.54 -10.66
C SER A 50 -5.16 10.70 -10.67
N THR A 51 -4.41 9.66 -10.29
CA THR A 51 -2.94 9.64 -10.38
C THR A 51 -2.45 9.85 -11.82
N LYS A 52 -3.07 9.19 -12.81
CA LYS A 52 -2.74 9.42 -14.23
C LYS A 52 -2.94 10.88 -14.63
N MET A 53 -4.04 11.52 -14.21
CA MET A 53 -4.30 12.93 -14.49
C MET A 53 -3.26 13.86 -13.83
N LEU A 54 -2.90 13.61 -12.57
CA LEU A 54 -1.85 14.37 -11.88
C LEU A 54 -0.51 14.26 -12.62
N MET A 55 -0.12 13.04 -13.00
CA MET A 55 1.12 12.78 -13.73
C MET A 55 1.14 13.44 -15.10
N GLN A 56 0.02 13.43 -15.85
CA GLN A 56 -0.11 14.13 -17.13
C GLN A 56 0.12 15.63 -16.98
N TYR A 57 -0.46 16.24 -15.94
CA TYR A 57 -0.32 17.67 -15.69
C TYR A 57 1.11 18.05 -15.28
N LEU A 58 1.71 17.30 -14.35
CA LEU A 58 3.08 17.54 -13.90
C LEU A 58 4.09 17.37 -15.04
N ALA A 59 3.85 16.43 -15.95
CA ALA A 59 4.63 16.26 -17.17
C ALA A 59 4.47 17.42 -18.16
N PHE A 60 3.25 17.95 -18.28
CA PHE A 60 2.99 19.15 -19.07
C PHE A 60 3.73 20.37 -18.51
N MET A 61 3.75 20.54 -17.18
CA MET A 61 4.43 21.66 -16.52
C MET A 61 5.95 21.55 -16.55
N GLY A 62 6.49 20.37 -16.22
CA GLY A 62 7.93 20.13 -16.15
C GLY A 62 8.61 19.92 -17.51
N GLY A 63 7.88 20.03 -18.61
CA GLY A 63 8.42 19.85 -19.95
C GLY A 63 8.89 18.41 -20.24
N LYS A 64 9.07 18.12 -21.53
CA LYS A 64 9.59 16.81 -21.96
C LYS A 64 11.11 16.81 -21.87
N VAL A 65 11.67 15.96 -21.02
CA VAL A 65 12.97 15.36 -21.33
C VAL A 65 12.70 14.18 -22.23
N GLU A 66 13.11 14.30 -23.50
CA GLU A 66 13.12 13.18 -24.43
C GLU A 66 14.41 12.39 -24.18
N SER A 67 14.33 11.34 -23.35
CA SER A 67 15.31 10.26 -23.41
C SER A 67 14.78 9.22 -24.40
N ASP A 68 15.54 8.93 -25.45
CA ASP A 68 15.16 7.90 -26.44
C ASP A 68 13.80 8.11 -27.15
N GLY A 69 13.36 9.38 -27.28
CA GLY A 69 12.09 9.75 -27.93
C GLY A 69 10.83 9.49 -27.10
N ARG A 70 10.95 9.08 -25.83
CA ARG A 70 9.83 8.90 -24.89
C ARG A 70 9.98 9.84 -23.69
N SER A 71 8.86 10.34 -23.16
CA SER A 71 8.89 11.15 -21.94
C SER A 71 8.95 10.27 -20.70
N VAL A 72 9.56 10.77 -19.62
CA VAL A 72 9.56 10.12 -18.29
C VAL A 72 8.14 9.73 -17.85
N GLN A 73 7.15 10.59 -18.11
CA GLN A 73 5.74 10.32 -17.87
C GLN A 73 5.24 9.10 -18.64
N GLN A 74 5.58 9.00 -19.93
CA GLN A 74 5.17 7.89 -20.76
C GLN A 74 5.77 6.58 -20.23
N GLN A 75 7.05 6.57 -19.86
CA GLN A 75 7.71 5.39 -19.27
C GLN A 75 7.05 4.96 -17.95
N VAL A 76 6.71 5.91 -17.07
CA VAL A 76 5.99 5.61 -15.81
C VAL A 76 4.59 5.05 -16.06
N LEU A 77 3.88 5.55 -17.08
CA LEU A 77 2.55 5.03 -17.44
C LEU A 77 2.62 3.66 -18.12
N GLU A 78 3.63 3.45 -18.96
CA GLU A 78 3.90 2.18 -19.66
C GLU A 78 4.37 1.09 -18.70
N SER A 79 4.88 1.43 -17.52
CA SER A 79 5.23 0.44 -16.49
C SER A 79 4.03 -0.04 -15.66
N ASN A 80 2.86 0.62 -15.74
CA ASN A 80 1.68 0.23 -14.95
C ASN A 80 1.19 -1.18 -15.26
N PRO A 81 1.03 -1.61 -16.53
CA PRO A 81 0.57 -2.98 -16.83
C PRO A 81 1.45 -4.05 -16.18
N VAL A 82 2.78 -3.84 -16.11
CA VAL A 82 3.71 -4.76 -15.44
C VAL A 82 3.45 -4.77 -13.93
N LEU A 83 3.35 -3.60 -13.30
CA LEU A 83 3.09 -3.52 -11.86
C LEU A 83 1.70 -4.05 -11.48
N GLU A 84 0.69 -3.84 -12.33
CA GLU A 84 -0.67 -4.35 -12.11
C GLU A 84 -0.71 -5.87 -12.28
N ALA A 85 -0.04 -6.44 -13.28
CA ALA A 85 0.02 -7.89 -13.46
C ALA A 85 0.62 -8.62 -12.24
N PHE A 86 1.66 -8.05 -11.63
CA PHE A 86 2.39 -8.68 -10.51
C PHE A 86 1.99 -8.15 -9.11
N GLY A 87 1.26 -7.05 -9.04
CA GLY A 87 0.94 -6.38 -7.78
C GLY A 87 -0.56 -6.21 -7.54
N ASN A 88 -1.42 -6.50 -8.52
CA ASN A 88 -2.87 -6.44 -8.36
C ASN A 88 -3.50 -7.84 -8.36
N ALA A 89 -4.66 -7.91 -7.71
CA ALA A 89 -5.48 -9.09 -7.66
C ALA A 89 -6.97 -8.72 -7.53
N LYS A 90 -7.85 -9.68 -7.83
CA LYS A 90 -9.27 -9.55 -7.55
C LYS A 90 -9.54 -9.75 -6.06
N THR A 91 -10.21 -8.77 -5.44
CA THR A 91 -10.74 -8.83 -4.07
C THR A 91 -12.27 -8.82 -4.09
N VAL A 92 -12.90 -8.89 -2.91
CA VAL A 92 -14.37 -8.78 -2.77
C VAL A 92 -14.94 -7.48 -3.36
N ARG A 93 -14.16 -6.37 -3.38
CA ARG A 93 -14.65 -5.04 -3.77
C ARG A 93 -14.22 -4.58 -5.16
N ASN A 94 -13.17 -5.17 -5.74
CA ASN A 94 -12.59 -4.74 -7.00
C ASN A 94 -11.87 -5.90 -7.71
N ASN A 95 -12.07 -6.00 -9.02
CA ASN A 95 -11.43 -7.03 -9.86
C ASN A 95 -9.94 -6.76 -10.14
N ASN A 96 -9.47 -5.51 -10.01
CA ASN A 96 -8.08 -5.11 -10.24
C ASN A 96 -7.59 -4.25 -9.07
N SER A 97 -7.51 -4.83 -7.87
CA SER A 97 -7.14 -4.11 -6.64
C SER A 97 -5.63 -4.18 -6.42
N SER A 98 -4.98 -3.01 -6.29
CA SER A 98 -3.57 -2.95 -5.86
C SER A 98 -3.39 -3.55 -4.48
N ARG A 99 -2.46 -4.50 -4.37
CA ARG A 99 -2.07 -5.16 -3.10
C ARG A 99 -0.67 -4.76 -2.65
N PHE A 100 -0.28 -3.54 -3.03
CA PHE A 100 0.92 -2.82 -2.62
C PHE A 100 0.61 -1.31 -2.68
N GLY A 101 1.34 -0.50 -1.91
CA GLY A 101 1.34 0.95 -2.02
C GLY A 101 2.36 1.41 -3.05
N LYS A 102 2.00 2.38 -3.89
CA LYS A 102 2.85 2.94 -4.94
C LYS A 102 3.07 4.43 -4.73
N PHE A 103 4.31 4.83 -4.53
CA PHE A 103 4.72 6.22 -4.48
C PHE A 103 5.55 6.54 -5.72
N VAL A 104 5.04 7.44 -6.56
CA VAL A 104 5.73 7.89 -7.77
C VAL A 104 6.37 9.23 -7.47
N GLU A 105 7.69 9.28 -7.48
CA GLU A 105 8.50 10.48 -7.31
C GLU A 105 8.82 11.05 -8.69
N LEU A 106 8.32 12.25 -9.00
CA LEU A 106 8.83 13.05 -10.12
C LEU A 106 9.92 13.98 -9.60
N GLN A 107 11.09 13.93 -10.22
CA GLN A 107 12.24 14.75 -9.86
C GLN A 107 12.39 15.91 -10.83
N PHE A 108 12.68 17.09 -10.30
CA PHE A 108 12.78 18.32 -11.08
C PHE A 108 14.16 18.97 -10.91
N ASP A 109 14.65 19.58 -11.98
CA ASP A 109 15.82 20.45 -11.94
C ASP A 109 15.49 21.82 -11.34
N GLN A 110 16.50 22.67 -11.17
CA GLN A 110 16.32 24.02 -10.59
C GLN A 110 15.45 24.96 -11.45
N ASN A 111 15.24 24.62 -12.73
CA ASN A 111 14.39 25.38 -13.66
C ASN A 111 12.96 24.83 -13.70
N GLY A 112 12.65 23.81 -12.88
CA GLY A 112 11.36 23.14 -12.86
C GLY A 112 11.16 22.13 -13.98
N LYS A 113 12.22 21.73 -14.71
CA LYS A 113 12.09 20.68 -15.72
C LYS A 113 12.18 19.30 -15.08
N ILE A 114 11.44 18.32 -15.59
CA ILE A 114 11.58 16.93 -15.12
C ILE A 114 13.00 16.45 -15.42
N SER A 115 13.75 16.03 -14.41
CA SER A 115 15.10 15.50 -14.57
C SER A 115 15.17 13.97 -14.37
N GLY A 116 14.16 13.38 -13.73
CA GLY A 116 14.05 11.94 -13.52
C GLY A 116 12.76 11.54 -12.83
N ALA A 117 12.58 10.24 -12.59
CA ALA A 117 11.52 9.75 -11.73
C ALA A 117 11.88 8.42 -11.07
N ALA A 118 11.21 8.12 -9.96
CA ALA A 118 11.33 6.86 -9.26
C ALA A 118 9.95 6.34 -8.84
N ILE A 119 9.79 5.03 -8.84
CA ILE A 119 8.65 4.32 -8.27
C ILE A 119 9.15 3.61 -7.03
N ARG A 120 8.64 4.02 -5.86
CA ARG A 120 8.83 3.31 -4.60
C ARG A 120 7.59 2.49 -4.32
N THR A 121 7.77 1.20 -4.09
CA THR A 121 6.69 0.30 -3.69
C THR A 121 6.83 -0.05 -2.23
N TYR A 122 5.70 -0.11 -1.54
CA TYR A 122 5.65 -0.45 -0.13
C TYR A 122 4.58 -1.53 0.09
N LEU A 123 4.73 -2.34 1.14
CA LEU A 123 3.62 -3.12 1.70
C LEU A 123 2.98 -4.12 0.71
N LEU A 124 3.79 -4.83 -0.09
CA LEU A 124 3.30 -5.94 -0.92
C LEU A 124 2.69 -7.03 -0.04
N GLU A 125 1.46 -7.44 -0.34
CA GLU A 125 0.74 -8.49 0.37
C GLU A 125 1.30 -9.89 0.02
N ARG A 126 2.45 -10.23 0.62
CA ARG A 126 3.17 -11.49 0.34
C ARG A 126 2.35 -12.74 0.65
N SER A 127 1.49 -12.70 1.65
CA SER A 127 0.65 -13.85 2.05
C SER A 127 -0.27 -14.32 0.93
N ARG A 128 -0.73 -13.42 0.05
CA ARG A 128 -1.62 -13.73 -1.08
C ARG A 128 -1.05 -14.77 -2.03
N VAL A 129 0.28 -14.84 -2.15
CA VAL A 129 0.97 -15.80 -3.02
C VAL A 129 0.58 -17.24 -2.67
N CYS A 130 0.47 -17.55 -1.38
CA CYS A 130 0.24 -18.91 -0.90
C CYS A 130 -1.19 -19.13 -0.38
N GLN A 131 -1.87 -18.06 0.03
CA GLN A 131 -3.17 -18.13 0.70
C GLN A 131 -4.15 -17.11 0.09
N ILE A 132 -5.28 -17.59 -0.39
CA ILE A 132 -6.36 -16.75 -0.91
C ILE A 132 -7.70 -17.09 -0.25
N SER A 133 -8.54 -16.07 -0.04
CA SER A 133 -9.89 -16.24 0.50
C SER A 133 -10.90 -16.32 -0.64
N ASP A 134 -11.95 -17.12 -0.55
CA ASP A 134 -13.07 -17.09 -1.51
C ASP A 134 -13.95 -15.85 -1.26
N PRO A 135 -14.39 -15.10 -2.30
CA PRO A 135 -14.21 -15.33 -3.73
C PRO A 135 -13.09 -14.47 -4.36
N GLU A 136 -11.93 -14.30 -3.72
CA GLU A 136 -10.78 -13.53 -4.25
C GLU A 136 -9.91 -14.34 -5.23
N ARG A 137 -8.97 -13.69 -5.91
CA ARG A 137 -7.91 -14.34 -6.71
C ARG A 137 -6.52 -14.08 -6.11
N ASN A 138 -5.57 -14.88 -6.55
CA ASN A 138 -4.15 -14.57 -6.44
C ASN A 138 -3.77 -13.43 -7.42
N TYR A 139 -2.49 -13.05 -7.48
CA TYR A 139 -2.00 -12.04 -8.43
C TYR A 139 -2.29 -12.41 -9.88
N HIS A 140 -2.59 -11.42 -10.72
CA HIS A 140 -3.03 -11.65 -12.11
C HIS A 140 -2.01 -12.44 -12.93
N CYS A 141 -0.71 -12.21 -12.74
CA CYS A 141 0.37 -12.85 -13.48
C CYS A 141 0.29 -14.39 -13.48
N PHE A 142 -0.20 -15.01 -12.41
CA PHE A 142 -0.35 -16.46 -12.33
C PHE A 142 -1.41 -17.00 -13.30
N TYR A 143 -2.56 -16.33 -13.36
CA TYR A 143 -3.66 -16.73 -14.23
C TYR A 143 -3.38 -16.37 -15.69
N MET A 144 -2.75 -15.21 -15.93
CA MET A 144 -2.21 -14.81 -17.24
C MET A 144 -1.28 -15.89 -17.79
N LEU A 145 -0.38 -16.42 -16.94
CA LEU A 145 0.56 -17.46 -17.34
C LEU A 145 -0.13 -18.82 -17.61
N CYS A 146 -1.14 -19.20 -16.82
CA CYS A 146 -1.98 -20.38 -17.11
C CYS A 146 -2.82 -20.22 -18.39
N ALA A 147 -3.09 -18.99 -18.82
CA ALA A 147 -3.82 -18.63 -20.05
C ALA A 147 -2.89 -18.25 -21.23
N ALA A 148 -1.58 -18.37 -21.07
CA ALA A 148 -0.57 -18.04 -22.07
C ALA A 148 -0.68 -18.93 -23.33
N PRO A 149 -0.03 -18.57 -24.45
CA PRO A 149 0.03 -19.42 -25.64
C PRO A 149 0.49 -20.85 -25.32
N PRO A 150 0.03 -21.87 -26.08
CA PRO A 150 0.39 -23.27 -25.83
C PRO A 150 1.89 -23.51 -25.72
N GLU A 151 2.69 -22.85 -26.55
CA GLU A 151 4.15 -22.94 -26.54
C GLU A 151 4.76 -22.57 -25.17
N ASP A 152 4.31 -21.47 -24.57
CA ASP A 152 4.79 -21.02 -23.25
C ASP A 152 4.29 -21.96 -22.14
N ARG A 153 3.04 -22.44 -22.23
CA ARG A 153 2.48 -23.37 -21.23
C ARG A 153 3.19 -24.71 -21.24
N GLU A 154 3.48 -25.26 -22.43
CA GLU A 154 4.25 -26.49 -22.57
C GLU A 154 5.69 -26.32 -22.08
N ARG A 155 6.33 -25.20 -22.43
CA ARG A 155 7.69 -24.86 -21.98
C ARG A 155 7.80 -24.84 -20.46
N TYR A 156 6.80 -24.30 -19.77
CA TYR A 156 6.79 -24.20 -18.32
C TYR A 156 6.03 -25.34 -17.62
N LYS A 157 5.59 -26.37 -18.36
CA LYS A 157 4.83 -27.54 -17.86
C LYS A 157 3.55 -27.15 -17.10
N LEU A 158 2.87 -26.10 -17.57
CA LEU A 158 1.67 -25.56 -16.95
C LEU A 158 0.40 -26.20 -17.50
N GLY A 159 -0.56 -26.43 -16.60
CA GLY A 159 -1.93 -26.83 -16.94
C GLY A 159 -2.95 -25.71 -16.67
N ASP A 160 -4.22 -26.10 -16.52
CA ASP A 160 -5.27 -25.18 -16.11
C ASP A 160 -5.01 -24.61 -14.71
N ALA A 161 -5.40 -23.36 -14.48
CA ALA A 161 -5.24 -22.70 -13.18
C ALA A 161 -5.88 -23.49 -12.03
N SER A 162 -6.95 -24.25 -12.27
CA SER A 162 -7.59 -25.09 -11.24
C SER A 162 -6.71 -26.23 -10.72
N LEU A 163 -5.64 -26.58 -11.43
CA LEU A 163 -4.72 -27.65 -11.06
C LEU A 163 -3.66 -27.20 -10.06
N PHE A 164 -3.54 -25.89 -9.79
CA PHE A 164 -2.53 -25.34 -8.90
C PHE A 164 -3.14 -24.94 -7.56
N HIS A 165 -2.57 -25.47 -6.46
CA HIS A 165 -3.01 -25.25 -5.10
C HIS A 165 -3.09 -23.76 -4.72
N TYR A 166 -2.14 -22.95 -5.20
CA TYR A 166 -2.13 -21.51 -4.95
C TYR A 166 -3.20 -20.72 -5.74
N LEU A 167 -3.90 -21.35 -6.69
CA LEU A 167 -4.93 -20.71 -7.51
C LEU A 167 -6.33 -21.31 -7.31
N ASN A 168 -6.45 -22.49 -6.70
CA ASN A 168 -7.70 -23.24 -6.56
C ASN A 168 -8.33 -23.25 -5.15
N GLN A 169 -7.78 -22.48 -4.21
CA GLN A 169 -8.38 -22.27 -2.88
C GLN A 169 -9.66 -21.42 -2.91
N SER A 170 -9.89 -20.71 -4.02
CA SER A 170 -11.07 -19.89 -4.29
C SER A 170 -11.81 -20.43 -5.51
N ASN A 171 -13.13 -20.31 -5.51
CA ASN A 171 -13.95 -20.70 -6.66
C ASN A 171 -13.85 -19.69 -7.81
N CYS A 172 -13.21 -18.53 -7.59
CA CYS A 172 -13.01 -17.53 -8.62
C CYS A 172 -11.70 -17.75 -9.36
N ILE A 173 -11.75 -18.44 -10.50
CA ILE A 173 -10.62 -18.58 -11.42
C ILE A 173 -10.72 -17.58 -12.57
N LYS A 174 -11.91 -17.45 -13.17
CA LYS A 174 -12.17 -16.51 -14.27
C LYS A 174 -12.78 -15.21 -13.75
N LEU A 175 -12.51 -14.11 -14.45
CA LEU A 175 -13.03 -12.78 -14.17
C LEU A 175 -13.90 -12.30 -15.33
N ASP A 176 -15.11 -11.83 -15.01
CA ASP A 176 -15.97 -11.22 -16.01
C ASP A 176 -15.36 -9.92 -16.52
N GLY A 177 -15.18 -9.82 -17.84
CA GLY A 177 -14.64 -8.63 -18.51
C GLY A 177 -13.11 -8.53 -18.53
N MET A 178 -12.38 -9.56 -18.07
CA MET A 178 -10.92 -9.64 -18.20
C MET A 178 -10.56 -10.96 -18.90
N ASP A 179 -9.81 -10.86 -19.99
CA ASP A 179 -9.24 -12.02 -20.68
C ASP A 179 -7.77 -12.17 -20.30
N ASP A 180 -7.48 -13.10 -19.38
CA ASP A 180 -6.13 -13.37 -18.88
C ASP A 180 -5.12 -13.66 -20.02
N SER A 181 -5.57 -14.20 -21.16
CA SER A 181 -4.69 -14.45 -22.33
C SER A 181 -4.30 -13.16 -23.05
N SER A 182 -5.27 -12.27 -23.28
CA SER A 182 -5.01 -10.94 -23.86
C SER A 182 -4.15 -10.08 -22.92
N GLU A 183 -4.41 -10.14 -21.61
CA GLU A 183 -3.62 -9.44 -20.59
C GLU A 183 -2.18 -9.95 -20.50
N TYR A 184 -1.94 -11.26 -20.69
CA TYR A 184 -0.60 -11.81 -20.79
C TYR A 184 0.19 -11.16 -21.94
N ILE A 185 -0.41 -11.08 -23.14
CA ILE A 185 0.22 -10.45 -24.30
C ILE A 185 0.46 -8.95 -24.08
N ALA A 186 -0.49 -8.24 -23.48
CA ALA A 186 -0.34 -6.83 -23.14
C ALA A 186 0.80 -6.61 -22.14
N THR A 187 0.91 -7.47 -21.13
CA THR A 187 1.98 -7.43 -20.12
C THR A 187 3.35 -7.65 -20.75
N ARG A 188 3.51 -8.63 -21.66
CA ARG A 188 4.77 -8.85 -22.39
C ARG A 188 5.19 -7.65 -23.23
N ARG A 189 4.24 -7.03 -23.94
CA ARG A 189 4.50 -5.79 -24.70
C ARG A 189 4.92 -4.65 -23.77
N ALA A 190 4.30 -4.52 -22.61
CA ALA A 190 4.71 -3.52 -21.62
C ALA A 190 6.13 -3.81 -21.08
N MET A 191 6.49 -5.07 -20.86
CA MET A 191 7.85 -5.48 -20.49
C MET A 191 8.88 -5.09 -21.56
N ASP A 192 8.59 -5.31 -22.84
CA ASP A 192 9.46 -4.87 -23.95
C ASP A 192 9.69 -3.36 -23.92
N ILE A 193 8.61 -2.60 -23.74
CA ILE A 193 8.62 -1.14 -23.69
C ILE A 193 9.48 -0.64 -22.51
N VAL A 194 9.38 -1.29 -21.35
CA VAL A 194 10.15 -0.93 -20.14
C VAL A 194 11.55 -1.56 -20.14
N GLY A 195 12.04 -2.03 -21.29
CA GLY A 195 13.43 -2.47 -21.44
C GLY A 195 13.75 -3.81 -20.76
N ILE A 196 12.74 -4.66 -20.54
CA ILE A 196 12.91 -6.03 -20.07
C ILE A 196 13.05 -6.92 -21.31
N SER A 197 14.25 -7.45 -21.50
CA SER A 197 14.60 -8.29 -22.66
C SER A 197 13.80 -9.60 -22.70
N SER A 198 13.71 -10.23 -23.87
CA SER A 198 13.01 -11.52 -24.02
C SER A 198 13.56 -12.61 -23.10
N ASP A 199 14.87 -12.61 -22.83
CA ASP A 199 15.52 -13.57 -21.92
C ASP A 199 15.15 -13.29 -20.46
N GLU A 200 15.09 -12.01 -20.06
CA GLU A 200 14.60 -11.61 -18.74
C GLU A 200 13.11 -11.95 -18.57
N GLN A 201 12.28 -11.71 -19.60
CA GLN A 201 10.86 -12.09 -19.59
C GLN A 201 10.68 -13.59 -19.39
N ASP A 202 11.44 -14.41 -20.13
CA ASP A 202 11.42 -15.86 -19.95
C ASP A 202 11.80 -16.25 -18.52
N ALA A 203 12.88 -15.66 -17.98
CA ALA A 203 13.32 -15.94 -16.62
C ALA A 203 12.26 -15.55 -15.57
N ILE A 204 11.59 -14.40 -15.75
CA ILE A 204 10.48 -13.95 -14.90
C ILE A 204 9.35 -14.98 -14.90
N PHE A 205 8.86 -15.39 -16.08
CA PHE A 205 7.74 -16.33 -16.17
C PHE A 205 8.13 -17.75 -15.72
N ARG A 206 9.38 -18.17 -15.89
CA ARG A 206 9.90 -19.40 -15.28
C ARG A 206 9.83 -19.36 -13.76
N VAL A 207 10.20 -18.25 -13.13
CA VAL A 207 10.10 -18.08 -11.68
C VAL A 207 8.63 -18.13 -11.22
N VAL A 208 7.72 -17.46 -11.94
CA VAL A 208 6.27 -17.50 -11.64
C VAL A 208 5.73 -18.94 -11.77
N ALA A 209 6.10 -19.68 -12.81
CA ALA A 209 5.72 -21.07 -12.98
C ALA A 209 6.31 -21.97 -11.89
N ALA A 210 7.56 -21.75 -11.48
CA ALA A 210 8.22 -22.50 -10.42
C ALA A 210 7.47 -22.34 -9.08
N ILE A 211 6.97 -21.13 -8.78
CA ILE A 211 6.13 -20.87 -7.59
C ILE A 211 4.82 -21.68 -7.65
N LEU A 212 4.16 -21.75 -8.81
CA LEU A 212 2.95 -22.56 -8.96
C LEU A 212 3.22 -24.05 -8.74
N HIS A 213 4.31 -24.57 -9.30
CA HIS A 213 4.72 -25.96 -9.08
C HIS A 213 5.10 -26.22 -7.62
N LEU A 214 5.84 -25.31 -6.97
CA LEU A 214 6.12 -25.41 -5.54
C LEU A 214 4.83 -25.59 -4.75
N GLY A 215 3.78 -24.80 -5.00
CA GLY A 215 2.51 -24.88 -4.29
C GLY A 215 1.83 -26.25 -4.33
N ASN A 216 2.10 -27.06 -5.35
CA ASN A 216 1.57 -28.42 -5.50
C ASN A 216 2.43 -29.52 -4.85
N VAL A 217 3.57 -29.19 -4.25
CA VAL A 217 4.38 -30.16 -3.50
C VAL A 217 3.69 -30.42 -2.16
N GLU A 218 3.08 -31.59 -2.00
CA GLU A 218 2.54 -32.07 -0.73
C GLU A 218 3.57 -32.94 0.00
N PHE A 219 3.53 -32.92 1.34
CA PHE A 219 4.47 -33.66 2.19
C PHE A 219 3.74 -34.72 3.02
N SER A 220 4.38 -35.87 3.22
CA SER A 220 3.97 -36.92 4.17
C SER A 220 5.07 -37.18 5.20
N GLU A 221 4.75 -37.93 6.25
CA GLU A 221 5.75 -38.37 7.23
C GLU A 221 6.82 -39.22 6.55
N GLY A 222 8.08 -38.94 6.88
CA GLY A 222 9.24 -39.69 6.41
C GLY A 222 9.55 -40.90 7.30
N SER A 223 10.64 -41.60 6.98
CA SER A 223 11.07 -42.80 7.73
C SER A 223 11.70 -42.49 9.08
N GLU A 224 12.22 -41.27 9.29
CA GLU A 224 12.83 -40.82 10.53
C GLU A 224 11.84 -40.01 11.38
N ALA A 225 12.06 -39.95 12.70
CA ALA A 225 11.22 -39.13 13.59
C ALA A 225 11.26 -37.64 13.18
N ASP A 226 10.08 -37.01 13.19
CA ASP A 226 9.86 -35.62 12.78
C ASP A 226 10.38 -35.30 11.36
N SER A 227 10.55 -36.31 10.49
CA SER A 227 10.94 -36.11 9.09
C SER A 227 9.76 -36.06 8.15
N SER A 228 9.96 -35.42 7.01
CA SER A 228 9.00 -35.33 5.92
C SER A 228 9.65 -35.65 4.60
N VAL A 229 8.84 -36.14 3.68
CA VAL A 229 9.21 -36.42 2.28
C VAL A 229 8.07 -35.98 1.37
N PRO A 230 8.32 -35.73 0.07
CA PRO A 230 7.26 -35.55 -0.91
C PRO A 230 6.27 -36.72 -0.87
N LYS A 231 4.97 -36.40 -0.83
CA LYS A 231 3.90 -37.36 -0.52
C LYS A 231 3.71 -38.47 -1.55
N ASP A 232 3.85 -38.14 -2.82
CA ASP A 232 3.59 -39.02 -3.95
C ASP A 232 4.37 -38.60 -5.21
N ASP A 233 4.28 -39.43 -6.27
CA ASP A 233 4.93 -39.16 -7.56
C ASP A 233 4.50 -37.81 -8.18
N LYS A 234 3.30 -37.32 -7.87
CA LYS A 234 2.82 -36.01 -8.32
C LYS A 234 3.57 -34.88 -7.63
N SER A 235 3.75 -35.00 -6.30
CA SER A 235 4.53 -34.06 -5.50
C SER A 235 5.99 -34.07 -5.95
N GLN A 236 6.55 -35.25 -6.25
CA GLN A 236 7.92 -35.37 -6.79
C GLN A 236 8.04 -34.73 -8.18
N PHE A 237 7.06 -34.94 -9.06
CA PHE A 237 7.02 -34.30 -10.39
C PHE A 237 7.04 -32.77 -10.27
N HIS A 238 6.24 -32.22 -9.37
CA HIS A 238 6.18 -30.78 -9.14
C HIS A 238 7.45 -30.22 -8.49
N LEU A 239 8.05 -30.95 -7.55
CA LEU A 239 9.33 -30.60 -6.94
C LEU A 239 10.46 -30.56 -7.98
N ARG A 240 10.58 -31.62 -8.81
CA ARG A 240 11.53 -31.68 -9.92
C ARG A 240 11.32 -30.55 -10.90
N THR A 241 10.07 -30.30 -11.29
CA THR A 241 9.75 -29.22 -12.22
C THR A 241 10.10 -27.85 -11.65
N ALA A 242 9.83 -27.61 -10.36
CA ALA A 242 10.26 -26.39 -9.69
C ALA A 242 11.79 -26.25 -9.68
N ALA A 243 12.53 -27.32 -9.38
CA ALA A 243 13.99 -27.31 -9.42
C ALA A 243 14.55 -27.02 -10.83
N GLU A 244 13.98 -27.64 -11.86
CA GLU A 244 14.33 -27.37 -13.27
C GLU A 244 14.05 -25.91 -13.65
N LEU A 245 12.90 -25.36 -13.28
CA LEU A 245 12.52 -23.98 -13.58
C LEU A 245 13.34 -22.97 -12.78
N PHE A 246 13.73 -23.28 -11.54
CA PHE A 246 14.70 -22.48 -10.79
C PHE A 246 16.14 -22.70 -11.24
N MET A 247 16.42 -23.74 -12.03
CA MET A 247 17.77 -24.15 -12.43
C MET A 247 18.67 -24.44 -11.22
N CYS A 248 18.11 -25.09 -10.19
CA CYS A 248 18.82 -25.57 -9.01
C CYS A 248 18.75 -27.11 -8.91
N ASP A 249 19.51 -27.67 -7.97
CA ASP A 249 19.53 -29.12 -7.74
C ASP A 249 18.26 -29.59 -7.00
N GLU A 250 17.61 -30.65 -7.53
CA GLU A 250 16.35 -31.22 -7.02
C GLU A 250 16.48 -31.64 -5.55
N LYS A 251 17.59 -32.32 -5.19
CA LYS A 251 17.81 -32.80 -3.83
C LYS A 251 18.05 -31.66 -2.87
N SER A 252 18.84 -30.67 -3.28
CA SER A 252 19.12 -29.49 -2.48
C SER A 252 17.85 -28.68 -2.22
N LEU A 253 16.94 -28.60 -3.22
CA LEU A 253 15.62 -28.02 -3.03
C LEU A 253 14.79 -28.82 -2.01
N GLU A 254 14.72 -30.15 -2.15
CA GLU A 254 14.02 -31.01 -1.19
C GLU A 254 14.55 -30.83 0.25
N GLU A 255 15.87 -30.85 0.41
CA GLU A 255 16.52 -30.69 1.71
C GLU A 255 16.25 -29.32 2.33
N SER A 256 16.23 -28.24 1.53
CA SER A 256 15.89 -26.91 2.02
C SER A 256 14.45 -26.82 2.55
N LEU A 257 13.54 -27.63 2.00
CA LEU A 257 12.14 -27.68 2.41
C LEU A 257 11.92 -28.56 3.65
N CYS A 258 12.62 -29.69 3.74
CA CYS A 258 12.41 -30.71 4.76
C CYS A 258 13.39 -30.66 5.93
N LYS A 259 14.45 -29.86 5.86
CA LYS A 259 15.48 -29.75 6.91
C LYS A 259 15.75 -28.30 7.30
N ARG A 260 16.22 -28.10 8.52
CA ARG A 260 16.66 -26.79 9.04
C ARG A 260 18.02 -26.90 9.71
N VAL A 261 18.94 -26.00 9.35
CA VAL A 261 20.24 -25.87 9.99
C VAL A 261 20.12 -24.87 11.14
N MET A 262 20.37 -25.33 12.36
CA MET A 262 20.41 -24.51 13.56
C MET A 262 21.85 -24.37 14.05
N VAL A 263 22.35 -23.14 14.16
CA VAL A 263 23.68 -22.87 14.73
C VAL A 263 23.54 -22.63 16.23
N THR A 264 24.04 -23.56 17.04
CA THR A 264 24.05 -23.43 18.49
C THR A 264 25.48 -23.50 19.00
N ARG A 265 25.94 -22.43 19.67
CA ARG A 265 27.30 -22.36 20.29
C ARG A 265 28.46 -22.70 19.33
N GLY A 266 28.32 -22.39 18.04
CA GLY A 266 29.35 -22.62 17.02
C GLY A 266 29.25 -23.94 16.27
N GLU A 267 28.40 -24.87 16.71
CA GLU A 267 28.11 -26.11 15.99
C GLU A 267 26.83 -25.98 15.16
N SER A 268 26.83 -26.53 13.94
CA SER A 268 25.68 -26.55 13.05
C SER A 268 24.96 -27.89 13.18
N ILE A 269 23.74 -27.88 13.69
CA ILE A 269 22.89 -29.06 13.86
C ILE A 269 21.81 -29.02 12.79
N VAL A 270 21.68 -30.11 12.02
CA VAL A 270 20.59 -30.27 11.04
C VAL A 270 19.42 -30.95 11.73
N ARG A 271 18.24 -30.33 11.68
CA ARG A 271 16.99 -30.86 12.23
C ARG A 271 16.02 -31.16 11.09
N ASN A 272 15.40 -32.33 11.12
CA ASN A 272 14.30 -32.67 10.23
C ASN A 272 13.03 -31.86 10.58
N LEU A 273 12.26 -31.53 9.55
CA LEU A 273 10.97 -30.84 9.66
C LEU A 273 9.84 -31.84 9.39
N ASP A 274 8.81 -31.81 10.23
CA ASP A 274 7.59 -32.56 10.00
C ASP A 274 6.84 -32.07 8.74
N SER A 275 5.83 -32.80 8.30
CA SER A 275 5.09 -32.50 7.06
C SER A 275 4.46 -31.11 7.05
N ARG A 276 3.99 -30.63 8.20
CA ARG A 276 3.41 -29.29 8.35
C ARG A 276 4.50 -28.21 8.27
N ALA A 277 5.61 -28.40 8.97
CA ALA A 277 6.73 -27.47 8.96
C ALA A 277 7.39 -27.39 7.58
N ALA A 278 7.45 -28.49 6.83
CA ALA A 278 7.92 -28.51 5.44
C ALA A 278 6.97 -27.74 4.51
N ALA A 279 5.65 -27.89 4.66
CA ALA A 279 4.68 -27.08 3.91
C ALA A 279 4.81 -25.57 4.21
N LEU A 280 5.04 -25.21 5.48
CA LEU A 280 5.32 -23.81 5.86
C LEU A 280 6.66 -23.31 5.28
N SER A 281 7.68 -24.17 5.22
CA SER A 281 8.98 -23.85 4.60
C SER A 281 8.84 -23.61 3.09
N ARG A 282 8.04 -24.43 2.40
CA ARG A 282 7.67 -24.27 0.99
C ARG A 282 6.94 -22.95 0.75
N ASP A 283 5.96 -22.63 1.58
CA ASP A 283 5.22 -21.37 1.44
C ASP A 283 6.12 -20.16 1.73
N ALA A 284 7.06 -20.27 2.67
CA ALA A 284 8.06 -19.23 2.92
C ALA A 284 8.98 -19.00 1.71
N LEU A 285 9.45 -20.08 1.07
CA LEU A 285 10.22 -20.00 -0.18
C LEU A 285 9.42 -19.27 -1.28
N ALA A 286 8.17 -19.68 -1.51
CA ALA A 286 7.30 -19.07 -2.51
C ALA A 286 7.09 -17.56 -2.28
N ARG A 287 6.79 -17.15 -1.05
CA ARG A 287 6.66 -15.73 -0.68
C ARG A 287 7.95 -14.94 -0.89
N MET A 288 9.09 -15.53 -0.49
CA MET A 288 10.39 -14.88 -0.60
C MET A 288 10.78 -14.67 -2.06
N VAL A 289 10.64 -15.71 -2.90
CA VAL A 289 10.90 -15.63 -4.35
C VAL A 289 10.01 -14.58 -5.00
N TYR A 290 8.71 -14.59 -4.73
CA TYR A 290 7.78 -13.61 -5.32
C TYR A 290 8.11 -12.18 -4.90
N SER A 291 8.42 -11.94 -3.62
CA SER A 291 8.80 -10.61 -3.14
C SER A 291 10.08 -10.12 -3.83
N ARG A 292 11.11 -10.97 -3.94
CA ARG A 292 12.38 -10.60 -4.60
C ARG A 292 12.17 -10.34 -6.09
N LEU A 293 11.31 -11.12 -6.75
CA LEU A 293 10.93 -10.89 -8.14
C LEU A 293 10.23 -9.53 -8.31
N PHE A 294 9.29 -9.21 -7.43
CA PHE A 294 8.59 -7.92 -7.46
C PHE A 294 9.56 -6.75 -7.23
N ASP A 295 10.45 -6.86 -6.24
CA ASP A 295 11.49 -5.85 -5.97
C ASP A 295 12.41 -5.67 -7.19
N TRP A 296 12.79 -6.77 -7.86
CA TRP A 296 13.59 -6.73 -9.09
C TRP A 296 12.86 -6.02 -10.23
N LEU A 297 11.57 -6.31 -10.43
CA LEU A 297 10.74 -5.64 -11.45
C LEU A 297 10.71 -4.13 -11.21
N VAL A 298 10.46 -3.70 -9.97
CA VAL A 298 10.44 -2.28 -9.59
C VAL A 298 11.80 -1.64 -9.82
N ASN A 299 12.90 -2.31 -9.45
CA ASN A 299 14.26 -1.81 -9.67
C ASN A 299 14.58 -1.67 -11.17
N LYS A 300 14.23 -2.65 -11.99
CA LYS A 300 14.43 -2.62 -13.45
C LYS A 300 13.64 -1.50 -14.11
N ILE A 301 12.38 -1.30 -13.68
CA ILE A 301 11.54 -0.17 -14.11
C ILE A 301 12.23 1.16 -13.75
N ASN A 302 12.70 1.31 -12.50
CA ASN A 302 13.40 2.50 -12.04
C ASN A 302 14.71 2.78 -12.80
N THR A 303 15.47 1.74 -13.15
CA THR A 303 16.67 1.89 -13.98
C THR A 303 16.32 2.39 -15.37
N THR A 304 15.21 1.93 -15.95
CA THR A 304 14.77 2.32 -17.29
C THR A 304 14.21 3.73 -17.32
N ILE A 305 13.46 4.14 -16.29
CA ILE A 305 12.92 5.49 -16.15
C ILE A 305 14.05 6.52 -16.01
N GLY A 306 15.10 6.18 -15.25
CA GLY A 306 16.20 7.07 -14.94
C GLY A 306 15.89 7.99 -13.76
N GLN A 307 16.75 7.96 -12.75
CA GLN A 307 16.70 8.83 -11.59
C GLN A 307 17.77 9.91 -11.70
N ASP A 308 17.43 11.13 -11.31
CA ASP A 308 18.37 12.22 -11.05
C ASP A 308 18.74 12.23 -9.56
N PRO A 309 19.90 11.66 -9.17
CA PRO A 309 20.33 11.63 -7.77
C PRO A 309 20.73 13.02 -7.23
N THR A 310 20.84 14.03 -8.10
CA THR A 310 21.20 15.40 -7.70
C THR A 310 19.99 16.30 -7.49
N SER A 311 18.81 15.86 -7.91
CA SER A 311 17.57 16.60 -7.72
C SER A 311 17.23 16.74 -6.24
N LYS A 312 16.91 17.98 -5.84
CA LYS A 312 16.42 18.31 -4.49
C LYS A 312 14.93 18.64 -4.48
N LEU A 313 14.33 18.80 -5.66
CA LEU A 313 12.95 19.21 -5.84
C LEU A 313 12.17 18.02 -6.39
N LEU A 314 11.23 17.50 -5.61
CA LEU A 314 10.39 16.40 -6.04
C LEU A 314 8.92 16.66 -5.76
N ILE A 315 8.07 16.06 -6.59
CA ILE A 315 6.64 15.93 -6.33
C ILE A 315 6.32 14.45 -6.31
N GLY A 316 6.00 13.95 -5.12
CA GLY A 316 5.56 12.58 -4.92
C GLY A 316 4.06 12.44 -5.14
N VAL A 317 3.62 11.37 -5.78
CA VAL A 317 2.19 10.99 -5.88
C VAL A 317 2.02 9.62 -5.26
N LEU A 318 1.31 9.57 -4.12
CA LEU A 318 1.03 8.33 -3.40
C LEU A 318 -0.33 7.77 -3.83
N ASP A 319 -0.33 6.62 -4.49
CA ASP A 319 -1.50 5.77 -4.70
C ASP A 319 -1.45 4.62 -3.70
N ILE A 320 -2.35 4.66 -2.71
CA ILE A 320 -2.40 3.66 -1.64
C ILE A 320 -3.83 3.21 -1.39
N TYR A 321 -3.97 1.96 -0.94
CA TYR A 321 -5.26 1.42 -0.50
C TYR A 321 -5.85 2.27 0.64
N GLY A 322 -7.17 2.41 0.63
CA GLY A 322 -7.91 3.05 1.73
C GLY A 322 -8.19 2.07 2.87
N PHE A 323 -8.91 2.54 3.90
CA PHE A 323 -9.36 1.73 5.02
C PHE A 323 -10.26 0.56 4.54
N GLU A 324 -10.00 -0.65 5.05
CA GLU A 324 -10.74 -1.87 4.67
C GLU A 324 -11.53 -2.43 5.86
N SER A 325 -12.84 -2.62 5.67
CA SER A 325 -13.70 -3.33 6.63
C SER A 325 -14.63 -4.27 5.89
N PHE A 326 -14.40 -5.57 6.06
CA PHE A 326 -15.14 -6.65 5.43
C PHE A 326 -15.89 -7.47 6.48
N LYS A 327 -16.71 -8.42 6.01
CA LYS A 327 -17.36 -9.42 6.89
C LYS A 327 -16.32 -10.26 7.65
N THR A 328 -15.20 -10.51 6.99
CA THR A 328 -14.07 -11.29 7.49
C THR A 328 -12.80 -10.48 7.26
N ASN A 329 -12.13 -10.06 8.34
CA ASN A 329 -10.89 -9.29 8.27
C ASN A 329 -9.76 -10.14 8.85
N SER A 330 -8.67 -10.28 8.10
CA SER A 330 -7.51 -11.06 8.53
C SER A 330 -6.31 -10.15 8.86
N PHE A 331 -5.12 -10.73 8.98
CA PHE A 331 -3.89 -10.01 9.29
C PHE A 331 -3.57 -8.92 8.26
N GLU A 332 -3.92 -9.13 7.00
CA GLU A 332 -3.68 -8.18 5.91
C GLU A 332 -4.53 -6.91 6.08
N GLN A 333 -5.83 -7.05 6.40
CA GLN A 333 -6.68 -5.89 6.73
C GLN A 333 -6.18 -5.17 7.98
N PHE A 334 -5.66 -5.91 8.97
CA PHE A 334 -5.07 -5.30 10.17
C PHE A 334 -3.86 -4.41 9.81
N CYS A 335 -2.97 -4.89 8.96
CA CYS A 335 -1.84 -4.12 8.42
C CYS A 335 -2.32 -2.91 7.59
N ILE A 336 -3.29 -3.11 6.69
CA ILE A 336 -3.88 -2.05 5.86
C ILE A 336 -4.50 -0.93 6.71
N ASN A 337 -5.24 -1.31 7.75
CA ASN A 337 -5.90 -0.36 8.63
C ASN A 337 -4.91 0.36 9.55
N LEU A 338 -3.81 -0.28 9.97
CA LEU A 338 -2.70 0.39 10.64
C LEU A 338 -2.07 1.48 9.74
N THR A 339 -1.86 1.20 8.45
CA THR A 339 -1.39 2.22 7.50
C THR A 339 -2.34 3.41 7.43
N ASN A 340 -3.64 3.15 7.32
CA ASN A 340 -4.64 4.22 7.25
C ASN A 340 -4.74 5.01 8.56
N GLU A 341 -4.61 4.36 9.71
CA GLU A 341 -4.55 5.01 11.03
C GLU A 341 -3.38 6.02 11.09
N LYS A 342 -2.19 5.64 10.62
CA LYS A 342 -1.04 6.55 10.57
C LYS A 342 -1.18 7.67 9.55
N LEU A 343 -1.68 7.38 8.35
CA LEU A 343 -1.94 8.41 7.34
C LEU A 343 -3.00 9.40 7.81
N GLN A 344 -4.00 8.94 8.56
CA GLN A 344 -5.01 9.79 9.19
C GLN A 344 -4.39 10.66 10.28
N GLN A 345 -3.50 10.12 11.10
CA GLN A 345 -2.78 10.91 12.10
C GLN A 345 -1.96 12.03 11.44
N HIS A 346 -1.18 11.70 10.42
CA HIS A 346 -0.40 12.68 9.65
C HIS A 346 -1.30 13.76 9.03
N PHE A 347 -2.43 13.36 8.45
CA PHE A 347 -3.43 14.30 7.92
C PHE A 347 -3.99 15.23 8.99
N ASN A 348 -4.42 14.70 10.13
CA ASN A 348 -5.00 15.51 11.19
C ASN A 348 -3.98 16.53 11.75
N GLN A 349 -2.73 16.10 11.97
CA GLN A 349 -1.64 16.98 12.42
C GLN A 349 -1.38 18.10 11.41
N HIS A 350 -1.37 17.78 10.12
CA HIS A 350 -1.15 18.77 9.06
C HIS A 350 -2.31 19.76 8.93
N VAL A 351 -3.56 19.29 8.88
CA VAL A 351 -4.76 20.17 8.83
C VAL A 351 -4.80 21.10 10.02
N PHE A 352 -4.50 20.58 11.21
CA PHE A 352 -4.46 21.38 12.43
C PHE A 352 -3.37 22.46 12.35
N LYS A 353 -2.14 22.09 11.95
CA LYS A 353 -1.05 23.04 11.76
C LYS A 353 -1.43 24.16 10.77
N MET A 354 -2.02 23.83 9.63
CA MET A 354 -2.46 24.82 8.64
C MET A 354 -3.51 25.78 9.22
N GLU A 355 -4.48 25.29 9.99
CA GLU A 355 -5.49 26.14 10.64
C GLU A 355 -4.84 27.11 11.64
N GLN A 356 -3.86 26.64 12.42
CA GLN A 356 -3.13 27.50 13.37
C GLN A 356 -2.32 28.59 12.68
N GLU A 357 -1.62 28.24 11.60
CA GLU A 357 -0.84 29.17 10.80
C GLU A 357 -1.74 30.26 10.21
N GLU A 358 -2.91 29.89 9.70
CA GLU A 358 -3.86 30.86 9.17
C GLU A 358 -4.43 31.77 10.26
N TYR A 359 -4.84 31.24 11.41
CA TYR A 359 -5.31 32.09 12.52
C TYR A 359 -4.22 33.02 13.04
N THR A 360 -2.97 32.58 13.06
CA THR A 360 -1.83 33.42 13.44
C THR A 360 -1.58 34.52 12.40
N LYS A 361 -1.66 34.19 11.11
CA LYS A 361 -1.49 35.13 10.00
C LYS A 361 -2.57 36.20 9.98
N GLU A 362 -3.81 35.81 10.25
CA GLU A 362 -4.98 36.67 10.33
C GLU A 362 -5.13 37.37 11.70
N GLU A 363 -4.26 37.08 12.68
CA GLU A 363 -4.32 37.67 14.03
C GLU A 363 -5.66 37.41 14.76
N ILE A 364 -6.24 36.24 14.50
CA ILE A 364 -7.43 35.72 15.17
C ILE A 364 -7.06 35.32 16.61
N ASP A 365 -7.88 35.70 17.59
CA ASP A 365 -7.71 35.25 18.98
C ASP A 365 -8.33 33.86 19.13
N TRP A 366 -7.49 32.83 19.07
CA TRP A 366 -7.92 31.44 19.22
C TRP A 366 -7.21 30.80 20.41
N SER A 367 -7.95 30.04 21.20
CA SER A 367 -7.38 29.19 22.25
C SER A 367 -7.02 27.83 21.67
N TYR A 368 -6.01 27.19 22.24
CA TYR A 368 -5.58 25.86 21.79
C TYR A 368 -6.77 24.88 21.85
N ILE A 369 -7.27 24.46 20.69
CA ILE A 369 -8.34 23.48 20.59
C ILE A 369 -7.73 22.11 20.88
N GLN A 370 -8.20 21.45 21.94
CA GLN A 370 -7.76 20.10 22.27
C GLN A 370 -8.22 19.12 21.20
N PHE A 371 -7.26 18.62 20.43
CA PHE A 371 -7.45 17.71 19.31
C PHE A 371 -7.75 16.28 19.80
N VAL A 372 -8.70 15.60 19.14
CA VAL A 372 -8.96 14.17 19.34
C VAL A 372 -7.98 13.39 18.46
N ASP A 373 -6.81 13.08 19.04
CA ASP A 373 -5.78 12.27 18.39
C ASP A 373 -6.13 10.78 18.40
N ASN A 374 -5.77 10.08 17.33
CA ASN A 374 -5.85 8.63 17.24
C ASN A 374 -4.56 7.93 17.75
N GLN A 375 -3.66 8.67 18.40
CA GLN A 375 -2.45 8.13 19.04
C GLN A 375 -2.73 6.96 19.99
N GLU A 376 -3.85 6.96 20.73
CA GLU A 376 -4.19 5.84 21.62
C GLU A 376 -4.44 4.52 20.87
N ILE A 377 -4.99 4.60 19.65
CA ILE A 377 -5.22 3.45 18.76
C ILE A 377 -3.89 2.98 18.18
N LEU A 378 -3.00 3.91 17.79
CA LEU A 378 -1.66 3.58 17.32
C LEU A 378 -0.81 2.95 18.43
N ASP A 379 -0.90 3.45 19.66
CA ASP A 379 -0.25 2.87 20.84
C ASP A 379 -0.76 1.45 21.12
N LEU A 380 -2.07 1.22 21.03
CA LEU A 380 -2.68 -0.11 21.14
C LEU A 380 -2.03 -1.10 20.15
N ILE A 381 -1.79 -0.68 18.92
CA ILE A 381 -1.25 -1.55 17.87
C ILE A 381 0.27 -1.71 17.94
N GLU A 382 1.01 -0.61 18.10
CA GLU A 382 2.45 -0.54 17.79
C GLU A 382 3.38 -0.33 18.99
N LYS A 383 2.86 0.04 20.17
CA LYS A 383 3.68 0.40 21.33
C LYS A 383 4.60 -0.76 21.73
N LYS A 384 5.88 -0.44 21.98
CA LYS A 384 6.85 -1.41 22.50
C LYS A 384 7.28 -1.02 23.92
N PRO A 385 7.18 -1.90 24.92
CA PRO A 385 6.57 -3.24 24.89
C PRO A 385 5.02 -3.19 25.00
N GLY A 386 4.35 -4.25 24.54
CA GLY A 386 2.96 -4.54 24.90
C GLY A 386 1.84 -4.09 23.96
N GLY A 387 2.15 -3.55 22.77
CA GLY A 387 1.18 -3.36 21.69
C GLY A 387 0.85 -4.68 20.97
N ILE A 388 -0.23 -4.72 20.19
CA ILE A 388 -0.72 -5.92 19.50
C ILE A 388 0.38 -6.61 18.67
N ILE A 389 1.17 -5.86 17.88
CA ILE A 389 2.24 -6.44 17.06
C ILE A 389 3.32 -7.09 17.94
N ALA A 390 3.70 -6.44 19.05
CA ALA A 390 4.69 -6.99 19.96
C ALA A 390 4.19 -8.28 20.63
N LEU A 391 2.93 -8.31 21.04
CA LEU A 391 2.30 -9.51 21.62
C LEU A 391 2.16 -10.64 20.59
N LEU A 392 1.91 -10.30 19.33
CA LEU A 392 1.85 -11.27 18.24
C LEU A 392 3.23 -11.88 18.01
N ASP A 393 4.28 -11.06 17.92
CA ASP A 393 5.68 -11.49 17.78
C ASP A 393 6.10 -12.40 18.94
N GLU A 394 5.82 -11.98 20.19
CA GLU A 394 6.08 -12.80 21.38
C GLU A 394 5.36 -14.14 21.33
N THR A 395 4.10 -14.16 20.87
CA THR A 395 3.31 -15.39 20.82
C THR A 395 3.80 -16.32 19.71
N CYS A 396 4.27 -15.79 18.57
CA CYS A 396 4.90 -16.59 17.52
C CYS A 396 6.20 -17.28 17.99
N MET A 397 6.91 -16.72 18.98
CA MET A 397 8.14 -17.32 19.53
C MET A 397 7.88 -18.37 20.62
N LEU A 398 6.68 -18.41 21.21
CA LEU A 398 6.36 -19.37 22.27
C LEU A 398 6.15 -20.77 21.71
N ARG A 399 6.64 -21.79 22.43
CA ARG A 399 6.36 -23.18 22.10
C ARG A 399 4.89 -23.51 22.38
N ASN A 400 4.23 -24.22 21.47
CA ASN A 400 2.84 -24.67 21.58
C ASN A 400 1.80 -23.53 21.72
N SER A 401 2.13 -22.33 21.26
CA SER A 401 1.15 -21.24 21.14
C SER A 401 0.26 -21.43 19.91
N ASN A 402 -0.96 -20.90 19.99
CA ASN A 402 -1.93 -20.87 18.90
C ASN A 402 -2.69 -19.53 18.91
N HIS A 403 -3.61 -19.35 17.96
CA HIS A 403 -4.42 -18.13 17.86
C HIS A 403 -5.29 -17.85 19.10
N GLU A 404 -5.76 -18.88 19.81
CA GLU A 404 -6.51 -18.73 21.06
C GLU A 404 -5.62 -18.15 22.17
N THR A 405 -4.40 -18.68 22.33
CA THR A 405 -3.44 -18.14 23.31
C THR A 405 -3.08 -16.69 23.02
N PHE A 406 -3.00 -16.31 21.74
CA PHE A 406 -2.79 -14.93 21.34
C PHE A 406 -3.98 -14.06 21.74
N ALA A 407 -5.20 -14.48 21.41
CA ALA A 407 -6.43 -13.77 21.74
C ALA A 407 -6.59 -13.56 23.27
N GLU A 408 -6.32 -14.59 24.07
CA GLU A 408 -6.39 -14.50 25.53
C GLU A 408 -5.41 -13.46 26.09
N LYS A 409 -4.18 -13.40 25.57
CA LYS A 409 -3.21 -12.37 25.94
C LYS A 409 -3.74 -10.96 25.61
N LEU A 410 -4.35 -10.77 24.44
CA LEU A 410 -4.95 -9.50 24.06
C LEU A 410 -6.07 -9.11 25.04
N TYR A 411 -6.98 -10.04 25.36
CA TYR A 411 -8.07 -9.77 26.30
C TYR A 411 -7.59 -9.44 27.70
N GLN A 412 -6.53 -10.09 28.18
CA GLN A 412 -5.94 -9.79 29.49
C GLN A 412 -5.27 -8.42 29.49
N LYS A 413 -4.54 -8.08 28.42
CA LYS A 413 -3.78 -6.84 28.33
C LYS A 413 -4.66 -5.61 28.12
N PHE A 414 -5.71 -5.73 27.30
CA PHE A 414 -6.50 -4.60 26.80
C PHE A 414 -7.94 -4.59 27.31
N LYS A 415 -8.25 -5.32 28.39
CA LYS A 415 -9.60 -5.43 28.97
C LYS A 415 -10.29 -4.08 29.21
N ASP A 416 -9.54 -3.11 29.70
CA ASP A 416 -10.06 -1.79 30.09
C ASP A 416 -9.71 -0.70 29.06
N ASN A 417 -9.17 -1.08 27.88
CA ASN A 417 -8.83 -0.12 26.83
C ASN A 417 -10.10 0.26 26.03
N PRO A 418 -10.44 1.56 25.89
CA PRO A 418 -11.68 1.99 25.23
C PRO A 418 -11.71 1.67 23.72
N HIS A 419 -10.56 1.44 23.10
CA HIS A 419 -10.41 1.16 21.67
C HIS A 419 -10.30 -0.33 21.35
N PHE A 420 -10.48 -1.20 22.35
CA PHE A 420 -10.40 -2.65 22.19
C PHE A 420 -11.64 -3.33 22.80
N SER A 421 -12.18 -4.33 22.10
CA SER A 421 -13.27 -5.13 22.66
C SER A 421 -13.22 -6.60 22.24
N ARG A 422 -13.70 -7.47 23.12
CA ARG A 422 -13.92 -8.89 22.86
C ARG A 422 -15.29 -9.09 22.19
N PRO A 423 -15.38 -9.71 21.00
CA PRO A 423 -16.64 -10.07 20.36
C PRO A 423 -17.46 -11.03 21.22
N LYS A 424 -18.79 -10.90 21.20
CA LYS A 424 -19.69 -11.72 22.03
C LYS A 424 -19.76 -13.20 21.60
N PHE A 425 -19.63 -13.47 20.30
CA PHE A 425 -19.90 -14.79 19.72
C PHE A 425 -18.63 -15.55 19.32
N SER A 426 -17.49 -14.86 19.21
CA SER A 426 -16.21 -15.49 18.89
C SER A 426 -15.36 -15.66 20.13
N ARG A 427 -14.66 -16.79 20.22
CA ARG A 427 -13.77 -17.10 21.35
C ARG A 427 -12.38 -16.49 21.16
N SER A 428 -11.93 -16.36 19.91
CA SER A 428 -10.56 -16.01 19.54
C SER A 428 -10.43 -14.68 18.77
N ASP A 429 -11.51 -14.11 18.23
CA ASP A 429 -11.43 -12.85 17.47
C ASP A 429 -11.31 -11.63 18.37
N PHE A 430 -10.77 -10.53 17.86
CA PHE A 430 -10.74 -9.26 18.59
C PHE A 430 -11.26 -8.09 17.74
N THR A 431 -11.80 -7.06 18.40
CA THR A 431 -12.28 -5.85 17.73
C THR A 431 -11.42 -4.66 18.13
N ILE A 432 -10.99 -3.89 17.13
CA ILE A 432 -10.38 -2.56 17.33
C ILE A 432 -11.40 -1.50 16.92
N HIS A 433 -11.54 -0.46 17.75
CA HIS A 433 -12.33 0.72 17.42
C HIS A 433 -11.41 1.73 16.71
N HIS A 434 -11.32 1.62 15.38
CA HIS A 434 -10.52 2.53 14.55
C HIS A 434 -11.22 3.89 14.36
N TYR A 435 -10.50 4.90 13.87
CA TYR A 435 -11.09 6.20 13.51
C TYR A 435 -12.27 6.07 12.52
N ALA A 436 -12.22 5.07 11.64
CA ALA A 436 -13.22 4.81 10.60
C ALA A 436 -14.38 3.90 11.06
N GLY A 437 -14.33 3.40 12.30
CA GLY A 437 -15.31 2.50 12.89
C GLY A 437 -14.73 1.18 13.37
N ASN A 438 -15.60 0.33 13.92
CA ASN A 438 -15.21 -0.93 14.54
C ASN A 438 -14.88 -1.99 13.49
N VAL A 439 -13.73 -2.65 13.64
CA VAL A 439 -13.32 -3.76 12.78
C VAL A 439 -12.98 -4.97 13.65
N THR A 440 -13.65 -6.09 13.38
CA THR A 440 -13.36 -7.38 14.03
C THR A 440 -12.42 -8.20 13.15
N TYR A 441 -11.31 -8.65 13.74
CA TYR A 441 -10.26 -9.42 13.08
C TYR A 441 -10.27 -10.88 13.54
N GLN A 442 -10.19 -11.79 12.57
CA GLN A 442 -10.13 -13.22 12.80
C GLN A 442 -8.72 -13.69 13.08
N THR A 443 -8.47 -14.26 14.26
CA THR A 443 -7.10 -14.59 14.70
C THR A 443 -6.56 -15.91 14.17
N ASP A 444 -7.40 -16.78 13.59
CA ASP A 444 -7.07 -18.17 13.24
C ASP A 444 -5.71 -18.33 12.54
N LEU A 445 -5.41 -17.44 11.59
CA LEU A 445 -4.19 -17.46 10.78
C LEU A 445 -3.18 -16.34 11.13
N PHE A 446 -3.41 -15.56 12.20
CA PHE A 446 -2.54 -14.42 12.52
C PHE A 446 -1.09 -14.84 12.79
N LEU A 447 -0.89 -15.93 13.54
CA LEU A 447 0.47 -16.41 13.84
C LEU A 447 1.15 -16.89 12.57
N ASP A 448 0.51 -17.79 11.82
CA ASP A 448 1.08 -18.37 10.59
C ASP A 448 1.39 -17.29 9.55
N LYS A 449 0.54 -16.25 9.45
CA LYS A 449 0.74 -15.12 8.54
C LYS A 449 1.80 -14.13 9.02
N ASN A 450 2.02 -13.98 10.33
CA ASN A 450 3.01 -13.03 10.85
C ASN A 450 4.43 -13.59 10.83
N ILE A 451 4.60 -14.91 10.83
CA ILE A 451 5.91 -15.53 10.80
C ILE A 451 6.55 -15.36 9.41
N ASP A 452 7.61 -14.55 9.34
CA ASP A 452 8.44 -14.41 8.15
C ASP A 452 9.69 -15.28 8.32
N TYR A 453 9.63 -16.53 7.84
CA TYR A 453 10.79 -17.42 7.89
C TYR A 453 11.84 -16.95 6.86
N ALA A 454 12.79 -16.12 7.29
CA ALA A 454 14.07 -16.01 6.59
C ALA A 454 14.82 -17.34 6.74
N VAL A 455 14.76 -18.17 5.71
CA VAL A 455 15.46 -19.45 5.64
C VAL A 455 16.75 -19.18 4.87
N ASN A 456 17.88 -19.21 5.56
CA ASN A 456 19.18 -18.95 4.92
C ASN A 456 19.48 -20.01 3.86
N GLU A 457 19.02 -21.24 4.09
CA GLU A 457 19.14 -22.36 3.18
C GLU A 457 18.46 -22.09 1.83
N HIS A 458 17.29 -21.42 1.84
CA HIS A 458 16.60 -21.01 0.61
C HIS A 458 17.40 -19.95 -0.15
N GLN A 459 18.01 -19.01 0.58
CA GLN A 459 18.87 -17.99 -0.02
C GLN A 459 20.12 -18.60 -0.64
N ASP A 460 20.81 -19.48 0.08
CA ASP A 460 22.02 -20.16 -0.41
C ASP A 460 21.71 -21.05 -1.62
N LEU A 461 20.59 -21.79 -1.59
CA LEU A 461 20.12 -22.63 -2.69
C LEU A 461 19.90 -21.83 -3.98
N LEU A 462 19.11 -20.75 -3.90
CA LEU A 462 18.75 -19.98 -5.08
C LEU A 462 19.87 -19.06 -5.54
N HIS A 463 20.77 -18.64 -4.63
CA HIS A 463 22.01 -17.97 -5.02
C HIS A 463 22.92 -18.89 -5.86
N ALA A 464 22.98 -20.18 -5.52
CA ALA A 464 23.73 -21.20 -6.26
C ALA A 464 23.04 -21.68 -7.55
N SER A 465 21.88 -21.11 -7.91
CA SER A 465 21.20 -21.42 -9.18
C SER A 465 22.11 -21.16 -10.38
N THR A 466 22.04 -22.04 -11.38
CA THR A 466 22.74 -21.85 -12.65
C THR A 466 22.05 -20.82 -13.56
N SER A 467 20.85 -20.35 -13.19
CA SER A 467 20.19 -19.21 -13.83
C SER A 467 20.76 -17.89 -13.28
N PRO A 468 21.41 -17.06 -14.11
CA PRO A 468 21.94 -15.77 -13.67
C PRO A 468 20.86 -14.86 -13.09
N PHE A 469 19.64 -14.93 -13.66
CA PHE A 469 18.50 -14.17 -13.17
C PHE A 469 18.10 -14.58 -11.76
N VAL A 470 17.88 -15.88 -11.51
CA VAL A 470 17.49 -16.39 -10.19
C VAL A 470 18.58 -16.11 -9.16
N SER A 471 19.85 -16.36 -9.51
CA SER A 471 20.98 -16.05 -8.63
C SER A 471 21.03 -14.55 -8.26
N SER A 472 20.72 -13.65 -9.19
CA SER A 472 20.68 -12.20 -8.95
C SER A 472 19.56 -11.74 -8.03
N LEU A 473 18.45 -12.48 -7.94
CA LEU A 473 17.38 -12.21 -6.97
C LEU A 473 17.82 -12.48 -5.52
N PHE A 474 18.84 -13.32 -5.35
CA PHE A 474 19.37 -13.78 -4.07
C PHE A 474 20.86 -13.45 -3.93
N PRO A 475 21.24 -12.16 -3.87
CA PRO A 475 22.64 -11.80 -3.63
C PRO A 475 23.10 -12.33 -2.26
N PRO A 476 24.40 -12.60 -2.09
CA PRO A 476 24.94 -13.03 -0.81
C PRO A 476 24.72 -11.93 0.23
N SER A 477 24.15 -12.29 1.38
CA SER A 477 23.88 -11.35 2.48
C SER A 477 25.18 -10.70 2.96
N GLU A 478 25.23 -9.38 3.15
CA GLU A 478 26.38 -8.71 3.79
C GLU A 478 26.61 -9.22 5.22
N GLU A 479 25.57 -9.72 5.90
CA GLU A 479 25.68 -10.34 7.23
C GLU A 479 26.38 -11.71 7.20
N SER A 480 26.57 -12.33 6.04
CA SER A 480 27.38 -13.55 5.92
C SER A 480 28.87 -13.34 6.25
N THR A 481 29.34 -12.08 6.26
CA THR A 481 30.71 -11.71 6.67
C THR A 481 30.85 -11.38 8.16
N LYS A 482 29.75 -11.23 8.91
CA LYS A 482 29.77 -11.00 10.36
C LYS A 482 29.24 -12.24 11.08
N SER A 483 30.03 -12.75 12.02
CA SER A 483 29.92 -14.03 12.73
C SER A 483 28.66 -14.28 13.60
N ASN A 484 27.50 -13.68 13.30
CA ASN A 484 26.24 -13.92 14.00
C ASN A 484 25.24 -14.68 13.11
N LYS A 485 25.50 -15.97 12.89
CA LYS A 485 24.57 -16.92 12.26
C LYS A 485 23.40 -17.34 13.18
N SER A 486 22.88 -16.44 14.02
CA SER A 486 21.64 -16.72 14.75
C SER A 486 20.46 -16.27 13.90
N THR A 487 19.57 -17.20 13.57
CA THR A 487 18.28 -16.89 12.93
C THR A 487 17.45 -16.06 13.90
N LYS A 488 17.55 -14.73 13.80
CA LYS A 488 16.65 -13.82 14.51
C LYS A 488 15.26 -14.00 13.92
N PHE A 489 14.26 -14.22 14.78
CA PHE A 489 12.87 -14.21 14.35
C PHE A 489 12.56 -12.85 13.71
N THR A 490 12.10 -12.89 12.47
CA THR A 490 11.58 -11.75 11.74
C THR A 490 10.08 -11.92 11.60
N SER A 491 9.32 -10.86 11.85
CA SER A 491 7.88 -10.87 11.61
C SER A 491 7.48 -9.90 10.51
N ILE A 492 6.43 -10.30 9.79
CA ILE A 492 5.82 -9.45 8.76
C ILE A 492 5.32 -8.16 9.42
N GLY A 493 4.68 -8.23 10.60
CA GLY A 493 4.18 -7.05 11.32
C GLY A 493 5.28 -6.05 11.68
N SER A 494 6.43 -6.52 12.19
CA SER A 494 7.56 -5.63 12.51
C SER A 494 8.22 -5.05 11.25
N SER A 495 8.39 -5.84 10.19
CA SER A 495 8.92 -5.35 8.90
C SER A 495 7.99 -4.32 8.26
N PHE A 496 6.69 -4.61 8.25
CA PHE A 496 5.64 -3.71 7.78
C PHE A 496 5.66 -2.37 8.52
N LYS A 497 5.75 -2.40 9.86
CA LYS A 497 5.87 -1.20 10.70
C LYS A 497 7.09 -0.35 10.30
N GLN A 498 8.24 -0.97 10.03
CA GLN A 498 9.45 -0.25 9.61
C GLN A 498 9.29 0.39 8.22
N GLN A 499 8.70 -0.33 7.25
CA GLN A 499 8.43 0.21 5.91
C GLN A 499 7.47 1.41 5.97
N LEU A 500 6.41 1.28 6.77
CA LEU A 500 5.43 2.35 6.97
C LEU A 500 6.06 3.59 7.63
N GLN A 501 6.97 3.38 8.59
CA GLN A 501 7.72 4.48 9.21
C GLN A 501 8.57 5.23 8.17
N GLY A 502 9.28 4.50 7.30
CA GLY A 502 10.07 5.13 6.23
C GLY A 502 9.23 5.93 5.23
N LEU A 503 8.03 5.43 4.88
CA LEU A 503 7.08 6.19 4.06
C LEU A 503 6.65 7.49 4.74
N LEU A 504 6.30 7.45 6.03
CA LEU A 504 5.88 8.64 6.76
C LEU A 504 6.99 9.66 6.96
N GLU A 505 8.24 9.21 7.12
CA GLU A 505 9.40 10.10 7.16
C GLU A 505 9.58 10.84 5.83
N THR A 506 9.42 10.13 4.71
CA THR A 506 9.43 10.76 3.38
C THR A 506 8.30 11.78 3.25
N LEU A 507 7.07 11.42 3.61
CA LEU A 507 5.92 12.34 3.55
C LEU A 507 6.08 13.56 4.47
N SER A 508 6.63 13.38 5.68
CA SER A 508 6.84 14.46 6.65
C SER A 508 7.90 15.47 6.19
N SER A 509 8.77 15.09 5.25
CA SER A 509 9.76 15.99 4.63
C SER A 509 9.22 16.77 3.43
N THR A 510 7.94 16.56 3.08
CA THR A 510 7.27 17.19 1.93
C THR A 510 6.06 17.98 2.40
N GLU A 511 5.61 18.92 1.57
CA GLU A 511 4.34 19.60 1.77
C GLU A 511 3.19 18.72 1.22
N PRO A 512 2.27 18.23 2.07
CA PRO A 512 1.27 17.25 1.66
C PRO A 512 0.00 17.91 1.09
N HIS A 513 -0.56 17.30 0.05
CA HIS A 513 -1.84 17.63 -0.57
C HIS A 513 -2.72 16.39 -0.55
N TYR A 514 -4.00 16.53 -0.22
CA TYR A 514 -4.88 15.37 -0.01
C TYR A 514 -5.99 15.31 -1.03
N MET A 515 -6.09 14.18 -1.74
CA MET A 515 -7.16 13.88 -2.69
C MET A 515 -7.92 12.63 -2.23
N ARG A 516 -9.22 12.78 -1.96
CA ARG A 516 -10.12 11.69 -1.55
C ARG A 516 -11.02 11.27 -2.70
N CYS A 517 -10.76 10.09 -3.24
CA CYS A 517 -11.56 9.47 -4.29
C CYS A 517 -12.77 8.75 -3.67
N ILE A 518 -13.96 8.97 -4.22
CA ILE A 518 -15.22 8.39 -3.72
C ILE A 518 -15.89 7.58 -4.83
N LYS A 519 -16.18 6.32 -4.54
CA LYS A 519 -16.94 5.41 -5.39
C LYS A 519 -18.44 5.68 -5.21
N PRO A 520 -19.19 5.98 -6.28
CA PRO A 520 -20.59 6.39 -6.14
C PRO A 520 -21.55 5.22 -5.85
N ASN A 521 -21.20 4.00 -6.30
CA ASN A 521 -22.00 2.78 -6.09
C ASN A 521 -21.16 1.51 -6.26
N ASN A 522 -21.64 0.39 -5.72
CA ASN A 522 -20.95 -0.91 -5.87
C ASN A 522 -21.24 -1.64 -7.18
N VAL A 523 -22.25 -1.22 -7.94
CA VAL A 523 -22.60 -1.82 -9.23
C VAL A 523 -21.76 -1.31 -10.41
N LEU A 524 -20.82 -0.39 -10.16
CA LEU A 524 -19.88 0.17 -11.14
C LEU A 524 -20.56 0.83 -12.36
N LYS A 525 -21.70 1.50 -12.13
CA LYS A 525 -22.46 2.17 -13.21
C LYS A 525 -22.51 3.69 -13.04
N PRO A 526 -22.51 4.46 -14.14
CA PRO A 526 -22.68 5.90 -14.07
C PRO A 526 -24.07 6.27 -13.56
N ALA A 527 -24.20 7.50 -13.03
CA ALA A 527 -25.46 8.10 -12.57
C ALA A 527 -26.24 7.36 -11.46
N ILE A 528 -25.61 6.42 -10.76
CA ILE A 528 -26.17 5.78 -9.56
C ILE A 528 -25.39 6.26 -8.34
N PHE A 529 -26.09 6.74 -7.31
CA PHE A 529 -25.48 7.26 -6.08
C PHE A 529 -26.07 6.55 -4.85
N GLU A 530 -25.23 5.83 -4.12
CA GLU A 530 -25.62 5.08 -2.92
C GLU A 530 -25.23 5.84 -1.65
N ASN A 531 -26.19 6.59 -1.09
CA ASN A 531 -25.99 7.47 0.08
C ASN A 531 -25.24 6.80 1.24
N SER A 532 -25.62 5.57 1.60
CA SER A 532 -25.00 4.84 2.71
C SER A 532 -23.53 4.52 2.47
N ASN A 533 -23.19 4.13 1.23
CA ASN A 533 -21.84 3.73 0.85
C ASN A 533 -20.93 4.97 0.71
N VAL A 534 -21.45 6.06 0.17
CA VAL A 534 -20.72 7.32 0.10
C VAL A 534 -20.49 7.91 1.49
N LEU A 535 -21.50 7.89 2.37
CA LEU A 535 -21.34 8.34 3.75
C LEU A 535 -20.30 7.53 4.51
N GLN A 536 -20.27 6.21 4.31
CA GLN A 536 -19.24 5.35 4.90
C GLN A 536 -17.85 5.70 4.39
N GLN A 537 -17.70 5.94 3.09
CA GLN A 537 -16.43 6.37 2.51
C GLN A 537 -15.96 7.73 3.04
N LEU A 538 -16.87 8.69 3.27
CA LEU A 538 -16.52 9.99 3.85
C LEU A 538 -16.03 9.86 5.31
N ARG A 539 -16.58 8.91 6.08
CA ARG A 539 -16.08 8.55 7.42
C ARG A 539 -14.70 7.91 7.32
N CYS A 540 -14.55 6.87 6.51
CA CYS A 540 -13.30 6.15 6.32
C CYS A 540 -12.18 7.01 5.71
N GLY A 541 -12.51 8.01 4.89
CA GLY A 541 -11.55 8.94 4.29
C GLY A 541 -11.13 10.08 5.22
N GLY A 542 -11.63 10.12 6.46
CA GLY A 542 -11.33 11.17 7.43
C GLY A 542 -11.93 12.55 7.09
N VAL A 543 -12.80 12.63 6.08
CA VAL A 543 -13.36 13.90 5.58
C VAL A 543 -14.27 14.53 6.63
N LEU A 544 -15.12 13.72 7.27
CA LEU A 544 -16.02 14.22 8.31
C LEU A 544 -15.26 14.71 9.54
N GLU A 545 -14.14 14.08 9.88
CA GLU A 545 -13.29 14.52 10.99
C GLU A 545 -12.57 15.83 10.66
N ALA A 546 -12.06 15.97 9.43
CA ALA A 546 -11.49 17.24 8.95
C ALA A 546 -12.50 18.39 9.06
N ILE A 547 -13.73 18.16 8.59
CA ILE A 547 -14.81 19.15 8.66
C ILE A 547 -15.12 19.47 10.13
N ARG A 548 -15.18 18.46 11.00
CA ARG A 548 -15.41 18.65 12.43
C ARG A 548 -14.31 19.51 13.06
N ILE A 549 -13.04 19.28 12.73
CA ILE A 549 -11.91 20.10 13.19
C ILE A 549 -12.06 21.54 12.70
N SER A 550 -12.33 21.77 11.41
CA SER A 550 -12.53 23.11 10.88
C SER A 550 -13.74 23.82 11.51
N CYS A 551 -14.81 23.09 11.84
CA CYS A 551 -15.99 23.64 12.49
C CYS A 551 -15.81 23.97 13.98
N LEU A 552 -14.75 23.48 14.64
CA LEU A 552 -14.41 23.88 16.01
C LEU A 552 -13.76 25.26 16.07
N GLY A 553 -13.19 25.74 14.96
CA GLY A 553 -12.65 27.08 14.82
C GLY A 553 -13.59 28.02 14.04
N TYR A 554 -13.04 28.74 13.06
CA TYR A 554 -13.77 29.68 12.20
C TYR A 554 -13.82 29.16 10.75
N PRO A 555 -14.80 28.30 10.39
CA PRO A 555 -14.86 27.65 9.08
C PRO A 555 -15.36 28.58 7.96
N THR A 556 -16.08 29.65 8.30
CA THR A 556 -16.56 30.64 7.32
C THR A 556 -15.69 31.87 7.40
N ARG A 557 -15.06 32.21 6.26
CA ARG A 557 -14.18 33.36 6.11
C ARG A 557 -14.63 34.12 4.87
N ARG A 558 -14.70 35.45 4.97
CA ARG A 558 -15.06 36.37 3.89
C ARG A 558 -14.20 37.60 4.03
N THR A 559 -13.80 38.17 2.89
CA THR A 559 -13.26 39.52 2.88
C THR A 559 -14.33 40.53 3.29
N PHE A 560 -13.92 41.72 3.74
CA PHE A 560 -14.89 42.76 4.11
C PHE A 560 -15.75 43.17 2.91
N GLU A 561 -15.14 43.36 1.74
CA GLU A 561 -15.86 43.62 0.48
C GLU A 561 -16.96 42.59 0.20
N GLU A 562 -16.62 41.29 0.16
CA GLU A 562 -17.60 40.21 -0.09
C GLU A 562 -18.70 40.12 0.97
N PHE A 563 -18.36 40.46 2.21
CA PHE A 563 -19.33 40.47 3.31
C PHE A 563 -20.31 41.62 3.16
N VAL A 564 -19.82 42.84 2.95
CA VAL A 564 -20.64 44.05 2.80
C VAL A 564 -21.49 43.95 1.54
N ASP A 565 -20.94 43.54 0.39
CA ASP A 565 -21.69 43.38 -0.85
C ASP A 565 -22.89 42.43 -0.66
N ARG A 566 -22.67 41.29 0.01
CA ARG A 566 -23.71 40.29 0.25
C ARG A 566 -24.73 40.70 1.31
N PHE A 567 -24.29 41.31 2.41
CA PHE A 567 -25.10 41.48 3.62
C PHE A 567 -25.54 42.92 3.89
N SER A 568 -25.12 43.89 3.07
CA SER A 568 -25.59 45.29 3.14
C SER A 568 -27.12 45.42 3.11
N VAL A 569 -27.85 44.47 2.50
CA VAL A 569 -29.32 44.42 2.52
C VAL A 569 -29.92 44.39 3.93
N LEU A 570 -29.18 43.89 4.92
CA LEU A 570 -29.60 43.84 6.33
C LEU A 570 -29.47 45.20 7.03
N ARG A 571 -28.63 46.08 6.50
CA ARG A 571 -28.43 47.46 6.98
C ARG A 571 -28.06 48.39 5.80
N PRO A 572 -29.02 48.77 4.94
CA PRO A 572 -28.72 49.50 3.70
C PRO A 572 -28.01 50.84 3.89
N GLU A 573 -28.07 51.42 5.09
CA GLU A 573 -27.38 52.68 5.41
C GLU A 573 -25.85 52.57 5.26
N VAL A 574 -25.28 51.36 5.32
CA VAL A 574 -23.84 51.15 5.12
C VAL A 574 -23.38 51.45 3.68
N LEU A 575 -24.31 51.47 2.72
CA LEU A 575 -24.04 51.80 1.31
C LEU A 575 -24.08 53.33 1.03
N GLY A 576 -24.65 54.12 1.94
CA GLY A 576 -24.97 55.54 1.71
C GLY A 576 -23.91 56.53 2.19
N LEU A 577 -22.87 56.08 2.88
CA LEU A 577 -21.84 56.90 3.52
C LEU A 577 -20.46 56.29 3.22
N CYS A 578 -19.40 57.13 3.11
CA CYS A 578 -18.00 56.70 2.95
C CYS A 578 -17.46 56.00 4.21
N TYR A 579 -18.11 54.93 4.65
CA TYR A 579 -17.56 54.03 5.66
C TYR A 579 -16.48 53.18 5.01
N ASP A 580 -15.38 52.95 5.73
CA ASP A 580 -14.47 51.87 5.39
C ASP A 580 -15.17 50.51 5.60
N GLU A 581 -14.68 49.49 4.91
CA GLU A 581 -15.33 48.17 4.84
C GLU A 581 -15.40 47.48 6.21
N VAL A 582 -14.44 47.75 7.10
CA VAL A 582 -14.41 47.23 8.48
C VAL A 582 -15.56 47.85 9.29
N THR A 583 -15.72 49.17 9.22
CA THR A 583 -16.82 49.89 9.87
C THR A 583 -18.17 49.42 9.33
N ALA A 584 -18.31 49.30 8.01
CA ALA A 584 -19.53 48.79 7.38
C ALA A 584 -19.86 47.36 7.82
N THR A 585 -18.85 46.48 7.90
CA THR A 585 -18.99 45.11 8.37
C THR A 585 -19.48 45.06 9.83
N ASN A 586 -18.85 45.81 10.73
CA ASN A 586 -19.25 45.89 12.13
C ASN A 586 -20.68 46.42 12.28
N MET A 587 -21.06 47.43 11.50
CA MET A 587 -22.42 47.97 11.49
C MET A 587 -23.45 46.90 11.09
N VAL A 588 -23.16 46.08 10.08
CA VAL A 588 -24.06 44.99 9.67
C VAL A 588 -24.15 43.93 10.76
N LEU A 589 -23.02 43.52 11.36
CA LEU A 589 -22.96 42.50 12.42
C LEU A 589 -23.72 42.91 13.68
N GLU A 590 -23.55 44.15 14.13
CA GLU A 590 -24.27 44.73 15.27
C GLU A 590 -25.78 44.75 15.05
N LYS A 591 -26.23 45.09 13.83
CA LYS A 591 -27.65 45.18 13.52
C LYS A 591 -28.40 43.86 13.71
N VAL A 592 -27.71 42.74 13.44
CA VAL A 592 -28.29 41.40 13.54
C VAL A 592 -27.94 40.69 14.85
N ASN A 593 -27.14 41.30 15.73
CA ASN A 593 -26.65 40.70 16.97
C ASN A 593 -26.02 39.32 16.75
N LEU A 594 -25.18 39.17 15.71
CA LEU A 594 -24.49 37.91 15.44
C LEU A 594 -23.52 37.61 16.60
N THR A 595 -23.32 36.33 16.93
CA THR A 595 -22.34 35.89 17.94
C THR A 595 -21.40 34.85 17.35
N GLY A 596 -20.25 34.63 17.98
CA GLY A 596 -19.28 33.61 17.54
C GLY A 596 -18.51 33.99 16.27
N TYR A 597 -18.30 35.28 16.02
CA TYR A 597 -17.47 35.80 14.93
C TYR A 597 -16.23 36.49 15.50
N GLN A 598 -15.18 36.62 14.68
CA GLN A 598 -14.08 37.54 14.92
C GLN A 598 -13.83 38.39 13.68
N VAL A 599 -13.50 39.65 13.92
CA VAL A 599 -13.12 40.62 12.88
C VAL A 599 -11.68 40.99 13.15
N THR A 600 -10.82 40.80 12.15
CA THR A 600 -9.40 41.09 12.22
C THR A 600 -9.16 42.49 11.66
N THR A 601 -8.08 43.15 12.06
CA THR A 601 -7.75 44.50 11.53
C THR A 601 -6.88 44.46 10.28
N LYS A 602 -6.67 43.29 9.69
CA LYS A 602 -5.84 43.08 8.51
C LYS A 602 -6.72 42.78 7.30
N TYR A 603 -6.58 43.63 6.29
CA TYR A 603 -7.29 43.67 5.01
C TYR A 603 -8.73 44.10 5.11
#